data_AF-A0A7U9XBW2-F1
#
_entry.id   AF-A0A7U9XBW2-F1
#
_cell.length_a   1.000
_cell.length_b   1.000
_cell.length_c   1.000
_cell.angle_alpha   90.00
_cell.angle_beta   90.00
_cell.angle_gamma   90.00
#
_symmetry.space_group_name_H-M   'P 1'
#
loop_
_entity.id
_entity.type
_entity.pdbx_description
1 polymer ?
#
loop_
_entity_poly.entity_id
_entity_poly.type
_entity_poly.pdbx_seq_one_letter_code
_entity_poly.pdbx_strand_id
1 'polypeptide(L)' 'MCRRIFREEVETMAVIYATLIVKGKKTFDQVPERIQAQVKELLVDLDVPELAE' A
#
# COMPACT_ATOMS: atom_id res chain seq x y z
N MET A 1 -11.88 25.21 6.32
CA MET A 1 -10.43 25.12 6.65
C MET A 1 -10.13 23.73 7.20
N CYS A 2 -10.28 22.67 6.39
CA CYS A 2 -10.09 21.27 6.83
C CYS A 2 -9.50 20.43 5.68
N ARG A 3 -8.29 20.75 5.21
CA ARG A 3 -7.70 20.06 4.04
C ARG A 3 -6.37 19.35 4.29
N ARG A 4 -5.93 19.22 5.55
CA ARG A 4 -4.59 18.71 5.87
C ARG A 4 -4.54 17.45 6.75
N ILE A 5 -5.67 16.94 7.25
CA ILE A 5 -5.64 15.83 8.22
C ILE A 5 -5.47 14.45 7.55
N PHE A 6 -5.70 14.33 6.24
CA PHE A 6 -5.78 13.03 5.58
C PHE A 6 -4.49 12.50 4.93
N ARG A 7 -3.32 13.12 5.10
CA ARG A 7 -2.10 12.64 4.42
C ARG A 7 -1.34 11.55 5.18
N GLU A 8 -1.08 11.74 6.46
CA GLU A 8 -0.26 10.80 7.25
C GLU A 8 -0.96 9.44 7.47
N GLU A 9 -2.27 9.44 7.72
CA GLU A 9 -3.04 8.19 7.88
C GLU A 9 -3.10 7.38 6.58
N VAL A 10 -3.11 8.06 5.43
CA VAL A 10 -3.17 7.43 4.11
C VAL A 10 -1.85 6.76 3.75
N GLU A 11 -0.73 7.39 4.10
CA GLU A 11 0.61 6.83 3.93
C GLU A 11 0.80 5.60 4.83
N THR A 12 0.44 5.71 6.11
CA THR A 12 0.50 4.57 7.06
C THR A 12 -0.34 3.39 6.56
N MET A 13 -1.54 3.67 6.04
CA MET A 13 -2.40 2.63 5.47
C MET A 13 -1.79 1.99 4.22
N ALA A 14 -1.14 2.76 3.34
CA ALA A 14 -0.44 2.23 2.18
C ALA A 14 0.70 1.27 2.57
N VAL A 15 1.49 1.62 3.58
CA VAL A 15 2.56 0.76 4.11
C VAL A 15 2.02 -0.56 4.68
N ILE A 16 0.91 -0.50 5.44
CA ILE A 16 0.24 -1.69 5.99
C ILE A 16 -0.24 -2.59 4.84
N TYR A 17 -0.92 -2.04 3.83
CA TYR A 17 -1.42 -2.82 2.69
C TYR A 17 -0.29 -3.40 1.85
N ALA A 18 0.76 -2.63 1.53
CA ALA A 18 1.94 -3.13 0.83
C ALA A 18 2.55 -4.31 1.59
N THR A 19 2.72 -4.19 2.91
CA THR A 19 3.23 -5.27 3.76
C THR A 19 2.30 -6.50 3.77
N LEU A 20 0.98 -6.30 3.79
CA LEU A 20 0.00 -7.39 3.75
C LEU A 20 -0.02 -8.11 2.39
N ILE A 21 0.22 -7.38 1.30
CA ILE A 21 0.36 -7.93 -0.05
C ILE A 21 1.66 -8.71 -0.17
N VAL A 22 2.77 -8.13 0.30
CA VAL A 22 4.04 -8.84 0.40
C VAL A 22 3.86 -10.13 1.19
N LYS A 23 3.17 -10.11 2.35
CA LYS A 23 2.91 -11.32 3.15
C LYS A 23 1.90 -12.31 2.54
N GLY A 24 1.34 -12.06 1.36
CA GLY A 24 0.33 -12.92 0.72
C GLY A 24 -1.04 -12.94 1.42
N LYS A 25 -1.29 -12.02 2.36
CA LYS A 25 -2.55 -11.96 3.13
C LYS A 25 -3.63 -11.14 2.45
N LYS A 26 -3.26 -10.23 1.56
CA LYS A 26 -4.17 -9.40 0.76
C LYS A 26 -3.68 -9.32 -0.68
N THR A 27 -4.61 -9.08 -1.59
CA THR A 27 -4.33 -8.85 -3.02
C THR A 27 -4.38 -7.35 -3.33
N PHE A 28 -3.76 -6.95 -4.45
CA PHE A 28 -3.77 -5.56 -4.91
C PHE A 28 -5.19 -5.04 -5.20
N ASP A 29 -6.12 -5.93 -5.58
CA ASP A 29 -7.55 -5.59 -5.77
C ASP A 29 -8.25 -5.10 -4.50
N GLN A 30 -7.75 -5.46 -3.31
CA GLN A 30 -8.30 -4.98 -2.04
C GLN A 30 -7.80 -3.58 -1.65
N VAL A 31 -6.92 -3.00 -2.46
CA VAL A 31 -6.33 -1.69 -2.22
C VAL A 31 -7.24 -0.61 -2.81
N PRO A 32 -7.69 0.38 -2.01
CA PRO A 32 -8.44 1.52 -2.51
C PRO A 32 -7.65 2.31 -3.56
N GLU A 33 -8.27 2.71 -4.68
CA GLU A 33 -7.63 3.45 -5.78
C GLU A 33 -6.83 4.68 -5.32
N ARG A 34 -7.31 5.38 -4.28
CA ARG A 34 -6.64 6.53 -3.67
C ARG A 34 -5.22 6.26 -3.15
N ILE A 35 -4.91 5.02 -2.76
CA ILE A 35 -3.59 4.59 -2.28
C ILE A 35 -2.92 3.56 -3.20
N GLN A 36 -3.58 3.10 -4.26
CA GLN A 36 -2.99 2.13 -5.18
C GLN A 36 -1.68 2.62 -5.78
N ALA A 37 -1.58 3.90 -6.13
CA ALA A 37 -0.33 4.51 -6.61
C ALA A 37 0.79 4.41 -5.56
N GLN A 38 0.51 4.81 -4.32
CA GLN A 38 1.46 4.75 -3.21
C GLN A 38 1.87 3.32 -2.87
N VAL A 39 0.92 2.39 -2.85
CA VAL A 39 1.18 0.97 -2.61
C VAL A 39 2.03 0.38 -3.74
N LYS A 40 1.78 0.77 -5.00
CA LYS A 40 2.57 0.32 -6.14
C LYS A 40 4.02 0.82 -6.07
N GLU A 41 4.23 2.08 -5.71
CA GLU A 41 5.57 2.63 -5.46
C GLU A 41 6.26 1.87 -4.33
N LEU A 42 5.59 1.70 -3.17
CA LEU A 42 6.12 0.93 -2.04
C LEU A 42 6.47 -0.53 -2.39
N LEU A 43 5.66 -1.19 -3.20
CA LEU A 43 5.92 -2.56 -3.65
C LEU A 43 7.12 -2.63 -4.61
N VAL A 44 7.34 -1.60 -5.41
CA VAL A 44 8.53 -1.47 -6.27
C VAL A 44 9.78 -1.18 -5.43
N ASP A 45 9.71 -0.25 -4.49
CA ASP A 45 10.80 0.08 -3.56
C ASP A 45 11.23 -1.11 -2.68
N LEU A 46 10.27 -1.95 -2.28
CA LEU A 46 10.54 -3.09 -1.42
C LEU A 46 11.13 -4.30 -2.16
N ASP A 47 11.16 -4.31 -3.50
CA ASP A 47 11.81 -5.33 -4.35
C ASP A 47 11.60 -6.76 -3.80
N VAL A 48 10.35 -7.11 -3.43
CA VAL A 48 9.98 -8.46 -2.95
C VAL A 48 9.24 -9.21 -4.05
N PRO A 49 9.96 -9.84 -5.00
CA PRO A 49 9.35 -10.70 -6.02
C PRO A 49 8.95 -12.08 -5.48
N GLU A 50 9.30 -12.44 -4.25
CA GLU A 50 9.30 -13.84 -3.77
C GLU A 50 7.98 -14.36 -3.17
N LEU A 51 6.93 -13.56 -3.03
CA LEU A 51 5.65 -14.03 -2.45
C LEU A 51 4.53 -14.14 -3.50
N ALA A 52 4.93 -14.57 -4.70
CA ALA A 52 4.06 -14.95 -5.81
C ALA A 52 4.04 -16.47 -6.05
N GLU A 53 4.34 -17.29 -5.02
CA GLU A 53 4.07 -18.74 -5.01
C GLU A 53 2.85 -19.10 -4.14
#